data_AF-A0A853AS42-F1
#
_entry.id   AF-A0A853AS42-F1
#
_cell.length_a   1.000
_cell.length_b   1.000
_cell.length_c   1.000
_cell.angle_alpha   90.00
_cell.angle_beta   90.00
_cell.angle_gamma   90.00
#
_symmetry.space_group_name_H-M   'P 1'
#
loop_
_entity.id
_entity.type
_entity.pdbx_description
1 polymer ?
#
loop_
_entity_poly.entity_id
_entity_poly.type
_entity_poly.pdbx_seq_one_letter_code
_entity_poly.pdbx_strand_id
1 'polypeptide(L)'
;MAAAIATAGIALTPTTAHAAPAAEKPMLLVHGYNGGPPTPCNTETWDEALEYYQDAGGRDRSSMRTIGYYAGDADHCDEVIGDGAADPDRPIQDIARDFALHIYENYTLKGQTVDIVAHSMGGLITRVAVLGTREGWSGFPPEVAVEDIVTLGTSHQGVANGCSDPEKDPDDGCTWQWYQMTPAGQGGSGFIDKLHESAPGRGDRGLDDPWAAGIDWSLVGSAEDEKVSYASAIDKGYFAHQKYGFDEDVTDGCSDREVTHGGLRELTGAGGFCLRYWHHGPDGGPHTTENGWSPLKVAFKAATYRGDDLPR
;
A
#
# COMPACT_ATOMS: atom_id res chain seq x y z
N MET A 1 -58.60 -40.51 -47.18
CA MET A 1 -57.69 -39.36 -47.24
C MET A 1 -57.64 -38.74 -45.84
N ALA A 2 -56.51 -38.86 -45.15
CA ALA A 2 -56.30 -38.25 -43.84
C ALA A 2 -54.98 -37.47 -43.91
N ALA A 3 -55.05 -36.16 -43.68
CA ALA A 3 -53.91 -35.26 -43.73
C ALA A 3 -53.28 -35.17 -42.33
N ALA A 4 -51.99 -35.49 -42.23
CA ALA A 4 -51.19 -35.27 -41.03
C ALA A 4 -50.63 -33.84 -41.05
N ILE A 5 -51.02 -33.03 -40.07
CA ILE A 5 -50.46 -31.69 -39.85
C ILE A 5 -49.22 -31.86 -38.97
N ALA A 6 -48.04 -31.59 -39.54
CA ALA A 6 -46.78 -31.55 -38.80
C ALA A 6 -46.63 -30.17 -38.15
N THR A 7 -46.70 -30.11 -36.83
CA THR A 7 -46.34 -28.93 -36.03
C THR A 7 -44.82 -28.87 -35.87
N ALA A 8 -44.17 -27.92 -36.55
CA ALA A 8 -42.76 -27.62 -36.33
C ALA A 8 -42.60 -26.88 -34.99
N GLY A 9 -42.00 -27.54 -34.00
CA GLY A 9 -41.61 -26.91 -32.74
C GLY A 9 -40.35 -26.06 -32.95
N ILE A 10 -40.45 -24.77 -32.67
CA ILE A 10 -39.29 -23.87 -32.60
C ILE A 10 -38.59 -24.14 -31.26
N ALA A 11 -37.44 -24.82 -31.31
CA ALA A 11 -36.58 -24.97 -30.16
C ALA A 11 -35.86 -23.64 -29.89
N LEU A 12 -36.31 -22.89 -28.88
CA LEU A 12 -35.57 -21.78 -28.32
C LEU A 12 -34.41 -22.35 -27.49
N THR A 13 -33.20 -22.30 -28.04
CA THR A 13 -31.98 -22.54 -27.25
C THR A 13 -31.80 -21.38 -26.28
N PRO A 14 -31.69 -21.62 -24.95
CA PRO A 14 -31.39 -20.54 -24.02
C PRO A 14 -29.98 -20.03 -24.33
N THR A 15 -29.89 -18.79 -24.81
CA THR A 15 -28.63 -18.03 -24.78
C THR A 15 -28.26 -17.85 -23.32
N THR A 16 -27.26 -18.59 -22.85
CA THR A 16 -26.57 -18.26 -21.61
C THR A 16 -25.96 -16.88 -21.81
N ALA A 17 -26.55 -15.87 -21.18
CA ALA A 17 -25.88 -14.58 -21.02
C ALA A 17 -24.58 -14.89 -20.27
N HIS A 18 -23.45 -14.86 -20.98
CA HIS A 18 -22.16 -14.79 -20.32
C HIS A 18 -22.21 -13.49 -19.51
N ALA A 19 -22.16 -13.63 -18.18
CA ALA A 19 -21.82 -12.49 -17.34
C ALA A 19 -20.54 -11.89 -17.92
N ALA A 20 -20.53 -10.58 -18.17
CA ALA A 20 -19.29 -9.90 -18.48
C ALA A 20 -18.27 -10.29 -17.39
N PRO A 21 -17.00 -10.53 -17.74
CA PRO A 21 -15.98 -10.71 -16.73
C PRO A 21 -16.13 -9.57 -15.72
N ALA A 22 -16.15 -9.91 -14.43
CA ALA A 22 -16.19 -8.90 -13.38
C ALA A 22 -15.03 -7.94 -13.66
N ALA A 23 -15.32 -6.64 -13.72
CA ALA A 23 -14.30 -5.65 -13.96
C ALA A 23 -13.19 -5.82 -12.91
N GLU A 24 -11.93 -5.81 -13.34
CA GLU A 24 -10.80 -5.91 -12.44
C GLU A 24 -10.87 -4.77 -11.42
N LYS A 25 -10.79 -5.11 -10.12
CA LYS A 25 -10.86 -4.14 -9.02
C LYS A 25 -9.74 -3.11 -9.19
N PRO A 26 -9.96 -1.79 -9.09
CA PRO A 26 -8.88 -0.80 -9.23
C PRO A 26 -7.78 -0.97 -8.17
N MET A 27 -6.51 -0.77 -8.56
CA MET A 27 -5.35 -0.78 -7.69
C MET A 27 -4.71 0.61 -7.68
N LEU A 28 -4.62 1.22 -6.50
CA LEU A 28 -4.06 2.55 -6.31
C LEU A 28 -2.62 2.44 -5.81
N LEU A 29 -1.69 3.11 -6.48
CA LEU A 29 -0.26 3.12 -6.16
C LEU A 29 0.13 4.48 -5.56
N VAL A 30 0.43 4.53 -4.26
CA VAL A 30 0.63 5.78 -3.51
C VAL A 30 2.11 5.98 -3.20
N HIS A 31 2.73 6.98 -3.83
CA HIS A 31 4.15 7.26 -3.65
C HIS A 31 4.49 7.85 -2.27
N GLY A 32 5.78 7.79 -1.93
CA GLY A 32 6.35 8.32 -0.71
C GLY A 32 6.66 9.82 -0.74
N TYR A 33 7.36 10.26 0.30
CA TYR A 33 7.86 11.63 0.43
C TYR A 33 8.77 12.03 -0.73
N ASN A 34 8.59 13.25 -1.23
CA ASN A 34 9.49 13.88 -2.19
C ASN A 34 9.81 15.31 -1.75
N GLY A 35 11.05 15.57 -1.35
CA GLY A 35 11.50 16.91 -0.95
C GLY A 35 11.64 17.90 -2.10
N GLY A 36 11.58 17.44 -3.34
CA GLY A 36 11.67 18.26 -4.55
C GLY A 36 10.60 17.86 -5.58
N PRO A 37 9.31 18.14 -5.30
CA PRO A 37 8.23 17.83 -6.24
C PRO A 37 8.41 18.54 -7.60
N PRO A 38 7.88 17.97 -8.70
CA PRO A 38 6.89 16.89 -8.75
C PRO A 38 7.50 15.48 -8.61
N THR A 39 6.64 14.48 -8.40
CA THR A 39 7.01 13.07 -8.34
C THR A 39 6.74 12.39 -9.68
N PRO A 40 7.75 11.84 -10.36
CA PRO A 40 7.59 11.09 -11.60
C PRO A 40 6.96 9.71 -11.35
N CYS A 41 5.66 9.68 -11.01
CA CYS A 41 4.95 8.47 -10.63
C CYS A 41 5.08 7.34 -11.66
N ASN A 42 4.72 7.63 -12.92
CA ASN A 42 4.58 6.64 -13.96
C ASN A 42 5.89 6.26 -14.65
N THR A 43 6.93 7.08 -14.58
CA THR A 43 8.15 6.91 -15.39
C THR A 43 9.41 6.66 -14.56
N GLU A 44 9.29 6.63 -13.23
CA GLU A 44 10.42 6.38 -12.34
C GLU A 44 9.97 5.73 -11.03
N THR A 45 9.00 6.34 -10.33
CA THR A 45 8.64 5.85 -8.99
C THR A 45 7.96 4.47 -9.02
N TRP A 46 7.07 4.25 -9.98
CA TRP A 46 6.30 3.01 -10.13
C TRP A 46 6.52 2.31 -11.48
N ASP A 47 7.47 2.75 -12.30
CA ASP A 47 7.66 2.23 -13.67
C ASP A 47 7.84 0.71 -13.68
N GLU A 48 8.85 0.22 -12.93
CA GLU A 48 9.14 -1.22 -12.77
C GLU A 48 7.95 -2.00 -12.16
N ALA A 49 7.23 -1.40 -11.21
CA ALA A 49 6.06 -2.03 -10.60
C ALA A 49 4.91 -2.17 -11.61
N LEU A 50 4.65 -1.12 -12.39
CA LEU A 50 3.61 -1.10 -13.41
C LEU A 50 3.93 -2.08 -14.54
N GLU A 51 5.18 -2.16 -14.99
CA GLU A 51 5.65 -3.15 -15.97
C GLU A 51 5.48 -4.57 -15.42
N TYR A 52 5.99 -4.84 -14.21
CA TYR A 52 5.90 -6.16 -13.59
C TYR A 52 4.43 -6.61 -13.38
N TYR A 53 3.56 -5.73 -12.88
CA TYR A 53 2.14 -6.07 -12.67
C TYR A 53 1.40 -6.34 -13.98
N GLN A 54 1.76 -5.64 -15.07
CA GLN A 54 1.22 -5.95 -16.40
C GLN A 54 1.72 -7.27 -16.94
N ASP A 55 3.04 -7.42 -17.05
CA ASP A 55 3.64 -8.48 -17.84
C ASP A 55 3.67 -9.80 -17.09
N ALA A 56 4.16 -9.78 -15.85
CA ALA A 56 4.24 -10.98 -15.01
C ALA A 56 2.96 -11.19 -14.19
N GLY A 57 2.31 -10.11 -13.77
CA GLY A 57 1.06 -10.15 -13.00
C GLY A 57 -0.19 -10.37 -13.85
N GLY A 58 -0.15 -10.07 -15.14
CA GLY A 58 -1.29 -10.21 -16.05
C GLY A 58 -2.40 -9.19 -15.82
N ARG A 59 -2.11 -8.09 -15.14
CA ARG A 59 -3.04 -7.03 -14.78
C ARG A 59 -3.16 -5.98 -15.88
N ASP A 60 -4.36 -5.45 -16.12
CA ASP A 60 -4.52 -4.37 -17.09
C ASP A 60 -3.93 -3.05 -16.55
N ARG A 61 -3.10 -2.34 -17.34
CA ARG A 61 -2.58 -1.01 -16.95
C ARG A 61 -3.69 -0.03 -16.58
N SER A 62 -4.84 -0.15 -17.25
CA SER A 62 -6.02 0.68 -17.01
C SER A 62 -6.81 0.32 -15.75
N SER A 63 -6.42 -0.72 -15.02
CA SER A 63 -6.93 -1.03 -13.67
C SER A 63 -5.94 -0.59 -12.57
N MET A 64 -4.81 0.01 -12.94
CA MET A 64 -3.82 0.58 -12.03
C MET A 64 -3.84 2.10 -12.12
N ARG A 65 -3.72 2.77 -10.97
CA ARG A 65 -3.72 4.24 -10.85
C ARG A 65 -2.60 4.68 -9.95
N THR A 66 -1.61 5.38 -10.49
CA THR A 66 -0.65 6.10 -9.65
C THR A 66 -1.27 7.37 -9.08
N ILE A 67 -1.08 7.60 -7.79
CA ILE A 67 -1.68 8.70 -7.05
C ILE A 67 -0.63 9.77 -6.78
N GLY A 68 -0.84 10.95 -7.34
CA GLY A 68 -0.08 12.17 -7.07
C GLY A 68 -0.78 13.08 -6.06
N TYR A 69 -0.01 13.88 -5.34
CA TYR A 69 -0.56 14.86 -4.38
C TYR A 69 0.25 16.15 -4.29
N TYR A 70 1.52 16.16 -4.71
CA TYR A 70 2.32 17.35 -4.72
C TYR A 70 2.05 18.24 -5.95
N ALA A 71 2.44 19.50 -5.84
CA ALA A 71 2.45 20.45 -6.94
C ALA A 71 3.22 19.88 -8.16
N GLY A 72 2.53 19.82 -9.31
CA GLY A 72 3.08 19.35 -10.59
C GLY A 72 2.90 17.85 -10.86
N ASP A 73 2.43 17.06 -9.90
CA ASP A 73 2.23 15.62 -10.09
C ASP A 73 1.20 15.28 -11.18
N ALA A 74 0.32 16.22 -11.53
CA ALA A 74 -0.70 16.04 -12.56
C ALA A 74 -0.13 15.72 -13.96
N ASP A 75 1.12 16.09 -14.23
CA ASP A 75 1.80 15.77 -15.49
C ASP A 75 2.48 14.39 -15.47
N HIS A 76 2.52 13.72 -14.30
CA HIS A 76 3.35 12.53 -14.05
C HIS A 76 2.61 11.33 -13.46
N CYS A 77 1.46 11.56 -12.81
CA CYS A 77 0.64 10.56 -12.13
C CYS A 77 -0.74 10.43 -12.81
N ASP A 78 -1.39 9.27 -12.67
CA ASP A 78 -2.68 9.01 -13.33
C ASP A 78 -3.83 9.81 -12.70
N GLU A 79 -3.81 9.94 -11.37
CA GLU A 79 -4.82 10.65 -10.60
C GLU A 79 -4.14 11.55 -9.57
N VAL A 80 -4.69 12.75 -9.35
CA VAL A 80 -4.19 13.69 -8.36
C VAL A 80 -5.30 13.98 -7.36
N ILE A 81 -4.93 13.98 -6.07
CA ILE A 81 -5.86 14.19 -4.96
C ILE A 81 -5.79 15.62 -4.41
N GLY A 82 -6.85 16.02 -3.70
CA GLY A 82 -6.95 17.35 -3.11
C GLY A 82 -6.91 18.45 -4.17
N ASP A 83 -6.14 19.50 -3.91
CA ASP A 83 -5.88 20.59 -4.86
C ASP A 83 -4.69 20.30 -5.80
N GLY A 84 -4.03 19.14 -5.66
CA GLY A 84 -2.83 18.80 -6.41
C GLY A 84 -1.67 19.76 -6.21
N ALA A 85 -1.64 20.45 -5.07
CA ALA A 85 -0.69 21.49 -4.75
C ALA A 85 -0.06 21.29 -3.36
N ALA A 86 -0.04 20.06 -2.84
CA ALA A 86 0.72 19.78 -1.64
C ALA A 86 2.20 20.11 -1.86
N ASP A 87 2.89 20.42 -0.78
CA ASP A 87 4.32 20.55 -0.70
C ASP A 87 4.83 19.70 0.49
N PRO A 88 6.15 19.60 0.70
CA PRO A 88 6.70 18.88 1.84
C PRO A 88 6.27 19.39 3.23
N ASP A 89 5.67 20.57 3.32
CA ASP A 89 5.20 21.17 4.57
C ASP A 89 3.71 20.93 4.83
N ARG A 90 2.93 20.49 3.83
CA ARG A 90 1.54 20.09 4.04
C ARG A 90 1.46 18.86 4.95
N PRO A 91 0.67 18.87 6.04
CA PRO A 91 0.57 17.73 6.95
C PRO A 91 0.12 16.44 6.25
N ILE A 92 0.74 15.32 6.62
CA ILE A 92 0.37 13.97 6.15
C ILE A 92 -1.11 13.70 6.39
N GLN A 93 -1.66 14.14 7.52
CA GLN A 93 -3.09 14.00 7.83
C GLN A 93 -4.01 14.73 6.83
N ASP A 94 -3.58 15.89 6.32
CA ASP A 94 -4.36 16.63 5.33
C ASP A 94 -4.35 15.91 3.98
N ILE A 95 -3.18 15.42 3.56
CA ILE A 95 -3.05 14.61 2.33
C ILE A 95 -3.85 13.31 2.45
N ALA A 96 -3.82 12.66 3.62
CA ALA A 96 -4.60 11.45 3.90
C ALA A 96 -6.11 11.69 3.87
N ARG A 97 -6.58 12.85 4.37
CA ARG A 97 -7.99 13.25 4.23
C ARG A 97 -8.36 13.40 2.75
N ASP A 98 -7.52 14.08 1.98
CA ASP A 98 -7.75 14.28 0.54
C ASP A 98 -7.75 12.94 -0.21
N PHE A 99 -6.89 11.99 0.18
CA PHE A 99 -6.87 10.63 -0.37
C PHE A 99 -8.13 9.84 -0.02
N ALA A 100 -8.59 9.91 1.24
CA ALA A 100 -9.82 9.26 1.67
C ALA A 100 -11.04 9.79 0.89
N LEU A 101 -11.15 11.11 0.74
CA LEU A 101 -12.20 11.75 -0.06
C LEU A 101 -12.15 11.28 -1.52
N HIS A 102 -10.96 11.21 -2.11
CA HIS A 102 -10.78 10.68 -3.46
C HIS A 102 -11.28 9.25 -3.61
N ILE A 103 -10.91 8.35 -2.68
CA ILE A 103 -11.41 6.96 -2.67
C ILE A 103 -12.94 6.94 -2.54
N TYR A 104 -13.49 7.78 -1.66
CA TYR A 104 -14.92 7.83 -1.42
C TYR A 104 -15.70 8.27 -2.67
N GLU A 105 -15.30 9.39 -3.26
CA GLU A 105 -16.00 10.03 -4.37
C GLU A 105 -15.83 9.26 -5.68
N ASN A 106 -14.63 8.74 -5.94
CA ASN A 106 -14.32 8.11 -7.22
C ASN A 106 -14.59 6.62 -7.28
N TYR A 107 -14.66 5.93 -6.13
CA TYR A 107 -14.80 4.48 -6.08
C TYR A 107 -15.93 4.04 -5.14
N THR A 108 -15.88 4.44 -3.88
CA THR A 108 -16.81 3.92 -2.84
C THR A 108 -18.26 4.27 -3.14
N LEU A 109 -18.56 5.54 -3.50
CA LEU A 109 -19.90 5.98 -3.89
C LEU A 109 -20.45 5.26 -5.13
N LYS A 110 -19.56 4.70 -5.95
CA LYS A 110 -19.90 3.93 -7.16
C LYS A 110 -20.01 2.43 -6.88
N GLY A 111 -19.93 2.03 -5.60
CA GLY A 111 -19.96 0.63 -5.18
C GLY A 111 -18.71 -0.16 -5.57
N GLN A 112 -17.59 0.54 -5.79
CA GLN A 112 -16.31 -0.07 -6.14
C GLN A 112 -15.39 -0.08 -4.93
N THR A 113 -14.88 -1.26 -4.61
CA THR A 113 -13.77 -1.45 -3.67
C THR A 113 -12.44 -1.25 -4.42
N VAL A 114 -11.39 -0.83 -3.72
CA VAL A 114 -10.02 -0.71 -4.28
C VAL A 114 -9.00 -1.52 -3.49
N ASP A 115 -7.90 -1.86 -4.16
CA ASP A 115 -6.67 -2.36 -3.53
C ASP A 115 -5.61 -1.26 -3.54
N ILE A 116 -4.71 -1.25 -2.55
CA ILE A 116 -3.70 -0.20 -2.41
C ILE A 116 -2.31 -0.80 -2.26
N VAL A 117 -1.37 -0.32 -3.07
CA VAL A 117 0.06 -0.52 -2.88
C VAL A 117 0.69 0.82 -2.56
N ALA A 118 1.34 0.93 -1.42
CA ALA A 118 1.87 2.21 -0.96
C ALA A 118 3.33 2.09 -0.56
N HIS A 119 4.14 3.09 -0.88
CA HIS A 119 5.57 3.10 -0.58
C HIS A 119 5.93 4.21 0.40
N SER A 120 6.80 3.91 1.37
CA SER A 120 7.34 4.92 2.29
C SER A 120 6.22 5.70 3.00
N MET A 121 6.27 7.03 2.99
CA MET A 121 5.22 7.91 3.51
C MET A 121 3.82 7.61 2.94
N GLY A 122 3.71 7.10 1.70
CA GLY A 122 2.44 6.76 1.07
C GLY A 122 1.64 5.72 1.86
N GLY A 123 2.31 4.82 2.59
CA GLY A 123 1.63 3.88 3.47
C GLY A 123 1.10 4.54 4.76
N LEU A 124 1.74 5.61 5.24
CA LEU A 124 1.19 6.43 6.33
C LEU A 124 -0.04 7.21 5.86
N ILE A 125 0.01 7.79 4.65
CA ILE A 125 -1.15 8.43 4.02
C ILE A 125 -2.32 7.44 3.96
N THR A 126 -2.08 6.23 3.47
CA THR A 126 -3.08 5.15 3.38
C THR A 126 -3.62 4.75 4.77
N ARG A 127 -2.73 4.53 5.75
CA ARG A 127 -3.12 4.19 7.14
C ARG A 127 -4.01 5.27 7.75
N VAL A 128 -3.65 6.54 7.59
CA VAL A 128 -4.43 7.66 8.11
C VAL A 128 -5.74 7.86 7.35
N ALA A 129 -5.77 7.61 6.04
CA ALA A 129 -7.00 7.69 5.25
C ALA A 129 -8.07 6.74 5.81
N VAL A 130 -7.71 5.48 6.05
CA VAL A 130 -8.62 4.48 6.62
C VAL A 130 -8.96 4.81 8.08
N LEU A 131 -7.95 5.05 8.92
CA LEU A 131 -8.13 5.33 10.34
C LEU A 131 -9.02 6.56 10.56
N GLY A 132 -8.71 7.67 9.91
CA GLY A 132 -9.44 8.93 10.06
C GLY A 132 -10.88 8.83 9.60
N THR A 133 -11.15 8.10 8.52
CA THR A 133 -12.52 7.79 8.08
C THR A 133 -13.27 6.95 9.12
N ARG A 134 -12.66 5.87 9.62
CA ARG A 134 -13.33 4.91 10.51
C ARG A 134 -13.58 5.47 11.91
N GLU A 135 -12.73 6.36 12.37
CA GLU A 135 -12.87 7.09 13.64
C GLU A 135 -13.69 8.39 13.50
N GLY A 136 -14.14 8.73 12.28
CA GLY A 136 -14.96 9.92 12.02
C GLY A 136 -14.22 11.24 12.29
N TRP A 137 -12.93 11.32 11.96
CA TRP A 137 -12.14 12.53 12.10
C TRP A 137 -12.68 13.64 11.21
N SER A 138 -12.56 14.89 11.67
CA SER A 138 -13.07 16.06 10.95
C SER A 138 -12.55 16.14 9.51
N GLY A 139 -13.47 16.21 8.55
CA GLY A 139 -13.17 16.35 7.13
C GLY A 139 -12.94 15.04 6.38
N PHE A 140 -12.81 13.90 7.06
CA PHE A 140 -12.74 12.59 6.40
C PHE A 140 -14.14 12.17 5.92
N PRO A 141 -14.25 11.35 4.85
CA PRO A 141 -15.54 10.82 4.37
C PRO A 141 -16.15 9.84 5.38
N PRO A 142 -17.45 9.51 5.25
CA PRO A 142 -18.13 8.59 6.16
C PRO A 142 -17.66 7.13 6.02
N GLU A 143 -17.12 6.74 4.87
CA GLU A 143 -16.59 5.39 4.63
C GLU A 143 -15.57 5.39 3.49
N VAL A 144 -14.75 4.34 3.44
CA VAL A 144 -13.89 4.00 2.31
C VAL A 144 -13.98 2.51 2.06
N ALA A 145 -14.16 2.11 0.80
CA ALA A 145 -14.18 0.71 0.39
C ALA A 145 -12.79 0.27 -0.07
N VAL A 146 -12.02 -0.30 0.85
CA VAL A 146 -10.69 -0.88 0.59
C VAL A 146 -10.71 -2.34 1.03
N GLU A 147 -10.09 -3.23 0.26
CA GLU A 147 -10.00 -4.66 0.58
C GLU A 147 -8.58 -5.06 0.98
N ASP A 148 -7.60 -4.80 0.13
CA ASP A 148 -6.21 -5.21 0.35
C ASP A 148 -5.29 -3.99 0.38
N ILE A 149 -4.41 -3.93 1.39
CA ILE A 149 -3.39 -2.89 1.53
C ILE A 149 -2.01 -3.52 1.70
N VAL A 150 -1.11 -3.16 0.79
CA VAL A 150 0.30 -3.50 0.86
C VAL A 150 1.12 -2.24 1.09
N THR A 151 1.99 -2.27 2.10
CA THR A 151 2.94 -1.18 2.34
C THR A 151 4.37 -1.65 2.14
N LEU A 152 5.17 -0.84 1.45
CA LEU A 152 6.56 -1.10 1.07
C LEU A 152 7.45 -0.07 1.77
N GLY A 153 8.23 -0.49 2.77
CA GLY A 153 9.16 0.40 3.47
C GLY A 153 8.45 1.55 4.20
N THR A 154 7.18 1.38 4.57
CA THR A 154 6.42 2.45 5.23
C THR A 154 6.89 2.65 6.67
N SER A 155 7.17 3.88 7.04
CA SER A 155 7.62 4.24 8.39
C SER A 155 6.51 4.17 9.44
N HIS A 156 5.88 3.00 9.64
CA HIS A 156 4.80 2.82 10.62
C HIS A 156 5.24 3.24 12.03
N GLN A 157 6.50 2.97 12.39
CA GLN A 157 7.11 3.36 13.66
C GLN A 157 8.13 4.50 13.51
N GLY A 158 8.07 5.20 12.37
CA GLY A 158 8.93 6.34 12.04
C GLY A 158 10.24 5.99 11.30
N VAL A 159 10.95 7.02 10.87
CA VAL A 159 12.21 6.94 10.11
C VAL A 159 13.43 6.74 11.01
N ALA A 160 14.52 6.21 10.46
CA ALA A 160 15.77 5.94 11.20
C ALA A 160 16.64 7.18 11.43
N ASN A 161 16.60 8.14 10.49
CA ASN A 161 17.32 9.42 10.56
C ASN A 161 16.29 10.55 10.52
N GLY A 162 15.62 10.74 11.65
CA GLY A 162 14.63 11.79 11.81
C GLY A 162 15.24 13.20 11.85
N CYS A 163 14.36 14.19 11.92
CA CYS A 163 14.72 15.60 12.10
C CYS A 163 13.85 16.25 13.17
N SER A 164 14.26 17.46 13.58
CA SER A 164 13.63 18.20 14.67
C SER A 164 12.53 19.15 14.17
N ASP A 165 11.90 19.87 15.09
CA ASP A 165 10.83 20.82 14.76
C ASP A 165 11.34 21.92 13.80
N PRO A 166 10.83 21.99 12.56
CA PRO A 166 11.33 22.91 11.54
C PRO A 166 11.06 24.38 11.86
N GLU A 167 10.10 24.68 12.74
CA GLU A 167 9.87 26.05 13.21
C GLU A 167 10.91 26.48 14.24
N LYS A 168 11.49 25.52 14.98
CA LYS A 168 12.49 25.79 16.02
C LYS A 168 13.92 25.75 15.49
N ASP A 169 14.18 24.92 14.48
CA ASP A 169 15.49 24.80 13.84
C ASP A 169 15.35 24.81 12.30
N PRO A 170 15.14 25.98 11.69
CA PRO A 170 14.97 26.09 10.25
C PRO A 170 16.25 25.75 9.46
N ASP A 171 17.41 25.71 10.12
CA ASP A 171 18.69 25.38 9.49
C ASP A 171 18.88 23.86 9.31
N ASP A 172 18.07 23.02 9.97
CA ASP A 172 18.04 21.55 9.85
C ASP A 172 17.50 21.07 8.48
N GLY A 173 16.86 21.97 7.71
CA GLY A 173 16.27 21.64 6.41
C GLY A 173 15.12 20.62 6.49
N CYS A 174 14.60 20.41 7.69
CA CYS A 174 13.51 19.50 7.99
C CYS A 174 12.21 20.05 7.39
N THR A 175 11.43 19.19 6.75
CA THR A 175 10.08 19.53 6.28
C THR A 175 9.05 19.04 7.27
N TRP A 176 7.85 19.62 7.27
CA TRP A 176 6.82 19.21 8.20
C TRP A 176 6.48 17.71 8.08
N GLN A 177 6.46 17.16 6.87
CA GLN A 177 6.21 15.73 6.66
C GLN A 177 7.31 14.84 7.24
N TRP A 178 8.59 15.20 7.07
CA TRP A 178 9.69 14.42 7.65
C TRP A 178 9.71 14.50 9.17
N TYR A 179 9.37 15.67 9.73
CA TYR A 179 9.12 15.87 11.15
C TYR A 179 7.95 15.02 11.67
N GLN A 180 6.91 14.82 10.87
CA GLN A 180 5.79 13.91 11.19
C GLN A 180 6.20 12.44 11.17
N MET A 181 7.07 12.03 10.26
CA MET A 181 7.60 10.67 10.21
C MET A 181 8.68 10.39 11.26
N THR A 182 9.21 11.42 11.92
CA THR A 182 10.21 11.25 12.98
C THR A 182 9.54 10.78 14.28
N PRO A 183 10.06 9.73 14.96
CA PRO A 183 9.55 9.32 16.26
C PRO A 183 9.66 10.44 17.32
N ALA A 184 8.69 10.55 18.23
CA ALA A 184 8.71 11.63 19.24
C ALA A 184 9.95 11.58 20.15
N GLY A 185 10.38 10.36 20.50
CA GLY A 185 11.61 10.15 21.28
C GLY A 185 12.90 10.61 20.58
N GLN A 186 12.85 10.85 19.27
CA GLN A 186 13.94 11.41 18.46
C GLN A 186 13.72 12.89 18.13
N GLY A 187 12.73 13.54 18.76
CA GLY A 187 12.43 14.95 18.55
C GLY A 187 11.36 15.22 17.50
N GLY A 188 10.64 14.20 17.02
CA GLY A 188 9.56 14.36 16.05
C GLY A 188 8.23 14.84 16.65
N SER A 189 7.24 15.06 15.77
CA SER A 189 5.97 15.72 16.14
C SER A 189 5.05 14.95 17.09
N GLY A 190 5.29 13.66 17.32
CA GLY A 190 4.36 12.75 17.99
C GLY A 190 3.26 12.18 17.08
N PHE A 191 3.28 12.49 15.78
CA PHE A 191 2.34 11.94 14.80
C PHE A 191 2.35 10.40 14.77
N ILE A 192 3.53 9.78 14.68
CA ILE A 192 3.68 8.32 14.69
C ILE A 192 3.08 7.69 15.95
N ASP A 193 3.38 8.26 17.12
CA ASP A 193 2.85 7.76 18.40
C ASP A 193 1.32 7.84 18.42
N LYS A 194 0.76 8.92 17.87
CA LYS A 194 -0.70 9.12 17.76
C LYS A 194 -1.37 8.07 16.88
N LEU A 195 -0.68 7.56 15.85
CA LEU A 195 -1.20 6.47 15.02
C LEU A 195 -1.27 5.13 15.76
N HIS A 196 -0.52 4.96 16.85
CA HIS A 196 -0.57 3.81 17.74
C HIS A 196 -1.43 4.03 18.99
N GLU A 197 -2.09 5.19 19.11
CA GLU A 197 -2.83 5.56 20.32
C GLU A 197 -4.34 5.32 20.20
N SER A 198 -4.82 4.16 20.69
CA SER A 198 -6.25 3.82 20.70
C SER A 198 -7.08 4.73 21.64
N ALA A 199 -6.46 5.21 22.73
CA ALA A 199 -7.00 6.19 23.66
C ALA A 199 -5.85 6.98 24.30
N PRO A 200 -6.09 8.19 24.83
CA PRO A 200 -5.02 9.06 25.34
C PRO A 200 -4.05 8.34 26.30
N GLY A 201 -2.76 8.36 25.95
CA GLY A 201 -1.64 7.73 26.64
C GLY A 201 -1.41 6.25 26.35
N ARG A 202 -2.21 5.59 25.49
CA ARG A 202 -2.05 4.17 25.15
C ARG A 202 -1.21 4.01 23.88
N GLY A 203 -0.35 3.00 23.82
CA GLY A 203 0.44 2.66 22.63
C GLY A 203 0.13 1.24 22.21
N ASP A 204 -1.10 1.02 21.74
CA ASP A 204 -1.68 -0.31 21.56
C ASP A 204 -2.59 -0.44 20.33
N ARG A 205 -2.80 0.62 19.53
CA ARG A 205 -3.60 0.54 18.29
C ARG A 205 -2.84 -0.24 17.23
N GLY A 206 -3.31 -1.44 16.91
CA GLY A 206 -2.80 -2.28 15.84
C GLY A 206 -3.68 -2.31 14.59
N LEU A 207 -3.30 -3.13 13.61
CA LEU A 207 -4.09 -3.42 12.40
C LEU A 207 -5.12 -4.54 12.62
N ASP A 208 -5.30 -4.99 13.86
CA ASP A 208 -6.36 -5.87 14.36
C ASP A 208 -7.47 -5.12 15.11
N ASP A 209 -7.33 -3.80 15.27
CA ASP A 209 -8.34 -2.95 15.90
C ASP A 209 -9.58 -2.77 14.99
N PRO A 210 -10.74 -2.37 15.57
CA PRO A 210 -11.98 -2.21 14.82
C PRO A 210 -11.91 -1.30 13.58
N TRP A 211 -11.04 -0.29 13.59
CA TRP A 211 -10.88 0.62 12.45
C TRP A 211 -10.29 -0.10 11.21
N ALA A 212 -9.48 -1.13 11.41
CA ALA A 212 -8.82 -1.90 10.34
C ALA A 212 -9.64 -3.13 9.90
N ALA A 213 -10.78 -3.40 10.55
CA ALA A 213 -11.56 -4.60 10.31
C ALA A 213 -12.02 -4.72 8.85
N GLY A 214 -11.84 -5.92 8.28
CA GLY A 214 -12.25 -6.24 6.91
C GLY A 214 -11.25 -5.86 5.82
N ILE A 215 -10.05 -5.39 6.20
CA ILE A 215 -8.96 -5.06 5.27
C ILE A 215 -7.80 -6.03 5.52
N ASP A 216 -7.28 -6.68 4.47
CA ASP A 216 -6.02 -7.44 4.57
C ASP A 216 -4.84 -6.45 4.55
N TRP A 217 -3.98 -6.55 5.56
CA TRP A 217 -2.82 -5.67 5.73
C TRP A 217 -1.55 -6.48 5.58
N SER A 218 -0.78 -6.15 4.56
CA SER A 218 0.50 -6.76 4.25
C SER A 218 1.63 -5.72 4.37
N LEU A 219 2.58 -5.96 5.27
CA LEU A 219 3.68 -5.03 5.55
C LEU A 219 5.00 -5.60 5.04
N VAL A 220 5.71 -4.85 4.21
CA VAL A 220 6.97 -5.27 3.60
C VAL A 220 8.08 -4.33 4.04
N GLY A 221 9.16 -4.88 4.58
CA GLY A 221 10.36 -4.14 4.96
C GLY A 221 11.65 -4.81 4.52
N SER A 222 12.76 -4.09 4.66
CA SER A 222 14.09 -4.65 4.48
C SER A 222 15.06 -4.26 5.60
N ALA A 223 16.02 -5.12 5.90
CA ALA A 223 17.18 -4.83 6.74
C ALA A 223 18.10 -3.76 6.11
N GLU A 224 18.18 -3.73 4.77
CA GLU A 224 19.02 -2.80 4.00
C GLU A 224 18.33 -1.46 3.68
N ASP A 225 17.14 -1.23 4.22
CA ASP A 225 16.43 0.04 4.08
C ASP A 225 17.06 1.10 5.00
N GLU A 226 17.81 2.02 4.40
CA GLU A 226 18.55 3.07 5.09
C GLU A 226 17.69 4.26 5.55
N LYS A 227 16.42 4.30 5.13
CA LYS A 227 15.46 5.37 5.48
C LYS A 227 14.54 4.93 6.60
N VAL A 228 14.00 3.72 6.48
CA VAL A 228 13.02 3.15 7.37
C VAL A 228 13.55 1.81 7.85
N SER A 229 13.91 1.74 9.13
CA SER A 229 14.39 0.49 9.71
C SER A 229 13.40 -0.65 9.47
N TYR A 230 13.94 -1.86 9.27
CA TYR A 230 13.16 -3.08 9.15
C TYR A 230 12.00 -3.18 10.15
N ALA A 231 12.29 -2.93 11.44
CA ALA A 231 11.30 -3.01 12.51
C ALA A 231 10.14 -2.00 12.34
N SER A 232 10.44 -0.80 11.84
CA SER A 232 9.44 0.21 11.54
C SER A 232 8.60 -0.17 10.33
N ALA A 233 9.24 -0.67 9.27
CA ALA A 233 8.57 -1.07 8.03
C ALA A 233 7.52 -2.18 8.22
N ILE A 234 7.82 -3.18 9.07
CA ILE A 234 6.92 -4.29 9.36
C ILE A 234 6.02 -4.04 10.59
N ASP A 235 5.99 -2.82 11.12
CA ASP A 235 5.28 -2.45 12.35
C ASP A 235 5.49 -3.46 13.50
N LYS A 236 6.76 -3.66 13.87
CA LYS A 236 7.18 -4.72 14.79
C LYS A 236 6.48 -4.57 16.15
N GLY A 237 5.83 -5.65 16.59
CA GLY A 237 5.07 -5.68 17.85
C GLY A 237 3.57 -5.48 17.67
N TYR A 238 3.11 -5.02 16.50
CA TYR A 238 1.69 -4.90 16.16
C TYR A 238 1.24 -5.99 15.20
N PHE A 239 -0.06 -6.26 15.16
CA PHE A 239 -0.63 -7.20 14.21
C PHE A 239 -0.56 -6.69 12.76
N ALA A 240 -0.39 -7.62 11.83
CA ALA A 240 -0.76 -7.48 10.42
C ALA A 240 -1.18 -8.86 9.91
N HIS A 241 -1.98 -8.92 8.87
CA HIS A 241 -2.38 -10.20 8.27
C HIS A 241 -1.16 -10.94 7.71
N GLN A 242 -0.26 -10.18 7.07
CA GLN A 242 0.98 -10.68 6.50
C GLN A 242 2.13 -9.71 6.77
N LYS A 243 3.32 -10.26 7.00
CA LYS A 243 4.56 -9.49 7.10
C LYS A 243 5.63 -10.14 6.25
N TYR A 244 6.43 -9.32 5.60
CA TYR A 244 7.52 -9.71 4.72
C TYR A 244 8.76 -8.90 5.05
N GLY A 245 9.88 -9.58 5.16
CA GLY A 245 11.16 -8.99 5.51
C GLY A 245 12.28 -9.52 4.64
N PHE A 246 12.86 -8.61 3.87
CA PHE A 246 14.08 -8.88 3.12
C PHE A 246 15.29 -8.66 4.01
N ASP A 247 16.08 -9.71 4.21
CA ASP A 247 17.22 -9.69 5.14
C ASP A 247 18.29 -10.63 4.59
N GLU A 248 19.31 -10.07 3.96
CA GLU A 248 20.40 -10.83 3.32
C GLU A 248 21.30 -11.56 4.32
N ASP A 249 21.30 -11.12 5.58
CA ASP A 249 22.14 -11.65 6.66
C ASP A 249 21.55 -12.89 7.34
N VAL A 250 20.34 -13.34 6.97
CA VAL A 250 19.69 -14.48 7.66
C VAL A 250 20.39 -15.81 7.34
N THR A 251 21.01 -15.94 6.17
CA THR A 251 21.74 -17.17 5.75
C THR A 251 22.83 -16.86 4.73
N ASP A 252 24.01 -17.48 4.87
CA ASP A 252 25.20 -17.36 4.00
C ASP A 252 25.00 -17.69 2.49
N GLY A 253 23.76 -17.94 2.01
CA GLY A 253 23.43 -18.46 0.68
C GLY A 253 22.45 -17.62 -0.16
N CYS A 254 22.03 -16.45 0.33
CA CYS A 254 21.06 -15.59 -0.37
C CYS A 254 21.69 -14.67 -1.43
N SER A 255 20.87 -14.13 -2.34
CA SER A 255 21.35 -13.22 -3.38
C SER A 255 22.08 -11.99 -2.81
N ASP A 256 23.21 -11.62 -3.41
CA ASP A 256 24.00 -10.41 -3.11
C ASP A 256 23.27 -9.06 -3.38
N ARG A 257 21.97 -9.06 -3.66
CA ARG A 257 21.25 -7.84 -4.05
C ARG A 257 20.53 -7.23 -2.85
N GLU A 258 21.15 -6.20 -2.30
CA GLU A 258 20.57 -5.34 -1.27
C GLU A 258 19.17 -4.84 -1.68
N VAL A 259 18.19 -5.04 -0.81
CA VAL A 259 16.81 -4.57 -1.01
C VAL A 259 16.65 -3.21 -0.32
N THR A 260 17.14 -2.17 -0.96
CA THR A 260 17.08 -0.79 -0.42
C THR A 260 15.65 -0.27 -0.29
N HIS A 261 15.48 0.92 0.32
CA HIS A 261 14.19 1.63 0.34
C HIS A 261 13.58 1.79 -1.06
N GLY A 262 14.45 2.07 -2.04
CA GLY A 262 14.20 2.05 -3.49
C GLY A 262 13.70 0.69 -3.98
N GLY A 263 14.53 -0.32 -3.72
CA GLY A 263 14.39 -1.66 -4.25
C GLY A 263 13.08 -2.35 -3.92
N LEU A 264 12.42 -2.01 -2.81
CA LEU A 264 11.14 -2.59 -2.42
C LEU A 264 10.01 -2.43 -3.48
N ARG A 265 10.10 -1.41 -4.35
CA ARG A 265 9.13 -1.18 -5.45
C ARG A 265 9.74 -1.31 -6.86
N GLU A 266 10.99 -1.74 -6.96
CA GLU A 266 11.72 -1.80 -8.25
C GLU A 266 12.24 -3.21 -8.55
N LEU A 267 12.55 -4.00 -7.50
CA LEU A 267 13.19 -5.29 -7.69
C LEU A 267 12.19 -6.35 -8.14
N THR A 268 12.43 -6.88 -9.33
CA THR A 268 11.72 -8.01 -9.94
C THR A 268 12.57 -9.29 -9.90
N GLY A 269 12.04 -10.40 -10.43
CA GLY A 269 12.75 -11.67 -10.54
C GLY A 269 11.91 -12.85 -10.09
N ALA A 270 12.27 -14.05 -10.58
CA ALA A 270 11.53 -15.28 -10.32
C ALA A 270 11.74 -15.87 -8.92
N GLY A 271 12.80 -15.48 -8.21
CA GLY A 271 13.17 -15.99 -6.89
C GLY A 271 14.61 -15.61 -6.50
N GLY A 272 15.12 -16.22 -5.43
CA GLY A 272 16.50 -16.04 -4.94
C GLY A 272 16.69 -14.95 -3.89
N PHE A 273 15.61 -14.30 -3.44
CA PHE A 273 15.68 -13.29 -2.40
C PHE A 273 15.62 -13.93 -1.02
N CYS A 274 16.44 -13.42 -0.11
CA CYS A 274 16.36 -13.77 1.30
C CYS A 274 15.09 -13.18 1.89
N LEU A 275 14.07 -14.03 2.08
CA LEU A 275 12.75 -13.58 2.50
C LEU A 275 12.35 -14.28 3.79
N ARG A 276 12.12 -13.46 4.81
CA ARG A 276 11.43 -13.84 6.03
C ARG A 276 9.99 -13.39 5.95
N TYR A 277 9.04 -14.27 6.21
CA TYR A 277 7.62 -13.93 6.14
C TYR A 277 6.82 -14.56 7.27
N TRP A 278 5.70 -13.93 7.58
CA TRP A 278 4.75 -14.35 8.60
C TRP A 278 3.34 -14.16 8.06
N HIS A 279 2.45 -15.07 8.44
CA HIS A 279 1.02 -14.91 8.21
C HIS A 279 0.25 -15.17 9.49
N HIS A 280 -0.92 -14.53 9.61
CA HIS A 280 -1.88 -14.90 10.63
C HIS A 280 -2.54 -16.25 10.29
N GLY A 281 -2.70 -17.13 11.28
CA GLY A 281 -3.39 -18.43 11.11
C GLY A 281 -2.64 -19.63 11.72
N PRO A 282 -3.20 -20.85 11.57
CA PRO A 282 -2.71 -22.07 12.21
C PRO A 282 -1.32 -22.53 11.75
N ASP A 283 -0.88 -22.14 10.54
CA ASP A 283 0.48 -22.39 10.03
C ASP A 283 1.42 -21.17 10.23
N GLY A 284 0.95 -20.18 11.00
CA GLY A 284 1.59 -18.88 11.18
C GLY A 284 2.85 -18.96 12.04
N GLY A 285 4.00 -18.80 11.40
CA GLY A 285 5.29 -18.62 12.05
C GLY A 285 6.20 -17.74 11.19
N PRO A 286 7.34 -17.27 11.72
CA PRO A 286 8.39 -16.81 10.82
C PRO A 286 8.87 -18.00 9.98
N HIS A 287 8.68 -17.90 8.68
CA HIS A 287 9.35 -18.75 7.70
C HIS A 287 10.47 -17.93 7.07
N THR A 288 11.64 -18.54 6.91
CA THR A 288 12.77 -17.94 6.20
C THR A 288 13.11 -18.84 5.04
N THR A 289 13.32 -18.25 3.86
CA THR A 289 13.78 -18.95 2.66
C THR A 289 14.84 -18.13 1.94
N GLU A 290 15.82 -18.82 1.37
CA GLU A 290 16.84 -18.25 0.46
C GLU A 290 16.33 -18.13 -0.99
N ASN A 291 15.20 -18.76 -1.29
CA ASN A 291 14.56 -18.72 -2.61
C ASN A 291 13.23 -17.97 -2.56
N GLY A 292 13.20 -16.89 -1.78
CA GLY A 292 12.05 -16.01 -1.65
C GLY A 292 11.74 -15.26 -2.93
N TRP A 293 10.51 -14.77 -2.99
CA TRP A 293 10.03 -13.92 -4.07
C TRP A 293 10.72 -12.56 -4.07
N SER A 294 10.80 -11.94 -5.26
CA SER A 294 11.19 -10.54 -5.39
C SER A 294 10.20 -9.60 -4.69
N PRO A 295 10.64 -8.39 -4.26
CA PRO A 295 9.75 -7.41 -3.64
C PRO A 295 8.48 -7.10 -4.43
N LEU A 296 8.58 -6.93 -5.76
CA LEU A 296 7.40 -6.68 -6.59
C LEU A 296 6.47 -7.88 -6.71
N LYS A 297 7.00 -9.10 -6.69
CA LYS A 297 6.17 -10.31 -6.64
C LYS A 297 5.43 -10.43 -5.30
N VAL A 298 6.10 -10.14 -4.19
CA VAL A 298 5.48 -10.07 -2.85
C VAL A 298 4.35 -9.05 -2.87
N ALA A 299 4.63 -7.82 -3.30
CA ALA A 299 3.63 -6.75 -3.31
C ALA A 299 2.42 -7.08 -4.18
N PHE A 300 2.65 -7.58 -5.40
CA PHE A 300 1.57 -7.98 -6.29
C PHE A 300 0.70 -9.09 -5.70
N LYS A 301 1.31 -10.15 -5.17
CA LYS A 301 0.59 -11.31 -4.63
C LYS A 301 -0.19 -10.92 -3.38
N ALA A 302 0.41 -10.13 -2.49
CA ALA A 302 -0.27 -9.62 -1.30
C ALA A 302 -1.46 -8.71 -1.65
N ALA A 303 -1.39 -7.93 -2.75
CA ALA A 303 -2.47 -7.03 -3.15
C ALA A 303 -3.58 -7.70 -3.97
N THR A 304 -3.38 -8.92 -4.50
CA THR A 304 -4.30 -9.54 -5.47
C THR A 304 -4.76 -10.95 -5.11
N TYR A 305 -4.11 -11.61 -4.15
CA TYR A 305 -4.37 -13.00 -3.83
C TYR A 305 -4.91 -13.15 -2.41
N ARG A 306 -6.06 -13.83 -2.30
CA ARG A 306 -6.62 -14.24 -1.00
C ARG A 306 -5.97 -15.56 -0.57
N GLY A 307 -4.89 -15.51 0.21
CA GLY A 307 -4.24 -16.69 0.80
C GLY A 307 -2.72 -16.70 0.73
N ASP A 308 -2.10 -17.75 1.27
CA ASP A 308 -0.67 -17.91 1.49
C ASP A 308 0.07 -18.58 0.32
N ASP A 309 -0.14 -18.18 -0.94
CA ASP A 309 0.55 -18.73 -2.15
C ASP A 309 2.09 -18.57 -2.13
N LEU A 310 2.65 -18.27 -0.97
CA LEU A 310 4.03 -18.02 -0.58
C LEU A 310 4.99 -19.09 -1.12
N PRO A 311 6.24 -18.69 -1.42
CA PRO A 311 7.29 -19.62 -1.79
C PRO A 311 7.60 -20.51 -0.57
N ARG A 312 7.15 -21.76 -0.61
CA ARG A 312 7.49 -22.81 0.35
C ARG A 312 8.78 -23.51 -0.05
#